data_AF-A0A9X1MZ26-F1
#
_entry.id   AF-A0A9X1MZ26-F1
#
_cell.length_a   1.000
_cell.length_b   1.000
_cell.length_c   1.000
_cell.angle_alpha   90.00
_cell.angle_beta   90.00
_cell.angle_gamma   90.00
#
_symmetry.space_group_name_H-M   'P 1'
#
loop_
_entity.id
_entity.type
_entity.pdbx_description
1 polymer ?
#
loop_
_entity_poly.entity_id
_entity_poly.type
_entity_poly.pdbx_seq_one_letter_code
_entity_poly.pdbx_strand_id
1 'polypeptide(L)'
;MTSDEMMALETLKKERKNKNIELLMHSSISYTEYPLNQTMVIPTSDGKICFYPTSNKIQHRGRVFEGDAEDLIRYVMEINQRA
;
A
#
# COMPACT_ATOMS: atom_id res chain seq x y z
N MET A 1 -15.65 -10.43 18.80
CA MET A 1 -14.56 -11.09 18.04
C MET A 1 -14.03 -12.21 18.91
N THR A 2 -14.09 -13.45 18.47
CA THR A 2 -13.53 -14.59 19.19
C THR A 2 -11.99 -14.59 19.06
N SER A 3 -11.30 -15.39 19.88
CA SER A 3 -9.85 -15.57 19.74
C SER A 3 -9.48 -16.07 18.33
N ASP A 4 -10.30 -16.94 17.75
CA ASP A 4 -10.08 -17.52 16.43
C ASP A 4 -10.24 -16.48 15.31
N GLU A 5 -11.26 -15.62 15.40
CA GLU A 5 -11.47 -14.53 14.44
C GLU A 5 -10.31 -13.52 14.47
N MET A 6 -9.73 -13.28 15.64
CA MET A 6 -8.58 -12.39 15.80
C MET A 6 -7.31 -12.99 15.16
N MET A 7 -7.05 -14.28 15.37
CA MET A 7 -5.93 -14.99 14.75
C MET A 7 -6.06 -15.06 13.23
N ALA A 8 -7.27 -15.30 12.73
CA ALA A 8 -7.54 -15.30 11.28
C ALA A 8 -7.29 -13.92 10.68
N LEU A 9 -7.71 -12.86 11.36
CA LEU A 9 -7.49 -11.48 10.92
C LEU A 9 -6.00 -11.11 10.89
N GLU A 10 -5.22 -11.52 11.89
CA GLU A 10 -3.78 -11.27 11.92
C GLU A 10 -3.05 -12.01 10.80
N THR A 11 -3.41 -13.27 10.56
CA THR A 11 -2.88 -14.08 9.45
C THR A 11 -3.15 -13.39 8.12
N LEU A 12 -4.39 -12.97 7.88
CA LEU A 12 -4.79 -12.27 6.66
C LEU A 12 -4.02 -10.96 6.46
N LYS A 13 -3.85 -10.15 7.51
CA LYS A 13 -3.07 -8.90 7.44
C LYS A 13 -1.62 -9.17 7.08
N LYS A 14 -1.01 -10.22 7.64
CA LYS A 14 0.37 -10.63 7.35
C LYS A 14 0.52 -11.10 5.91
N GLU A 15 -0.39 -11.93 5.42
CA GLU A 15 -0.40 -12.40 4.03
C GLU A 15 -0.51 -11.24 3.04
N ARG A 16 -1.45 -10.32 3.27
CA ARG A 16 -1.61 -9.11 2.44
C ARG A 16 -0.35 -8.26 2.45
N LYS A 17 0.24 -8.01 3.62
CA LYS A 17 1.47 -7.23 3.73
C LYS A 17 2.60 -7.87 2.92
N ASN A 18 2.82 -9.17 3.09
CA ASN A 18 3.89 -9.89 2.40
C ASN A 18 3.71 -9.83 0.88
N LYS A 19 2.50 -10.13 0.38
CA LYS A 19 2.18 -10.05 -1.06
C LYS A 19 2.43 -8.65 -1.62
N ASN A 20 1.97 -7.62 -0.90
CA ASN A 20 2.12 -6.24 -1.34
C ASN A 20 3.58 -5.78 -1.34
N ILE A 21 4.38 -6.18 -0.35
CA ILE A 21 5.82 -5.90 -0.31
C ILE A 21 6.53 -6.58 -1.47
N GLU A 22 6.25 -7.86 -1.73
CA GLU A 22 6.86 -8.61 -2.83
C GLU A 22 6.61 -7.91 -4.17
N LEU A 23 5.36 -7.53 -4.44
CA LEU A 23 5.01 -6.77 -5.65
C LEU A 23 5.74 -5.43 -5.75
N LEU A 24 5.87 -4.69 -4.65
CA LEU A 24 6.58 -3.42 -4.64
C LEU A 24 8.10 -3.59 -4.82
N MET A 25 8.70 -4.63 -4.25
CA MET A 25 10.12 -4.97 -4.44
C MET A 25 10.43 -5.32 -5.90
N HIS A 26 9.48 -5.94 -6.61
CA HIS A 26 9.60 -6.22 -8.04
C HIS A 26 9.22 -5.04 -8.95
N SER A 27 8.73 -3.94 -8.37
CA SER A 27 8.40 -2.71 -9.09
C SER A 27 9.60 -1.75 -9.16
N SER A 28 9.55 -0.78 -10.05
CA SER A 28 10.52 0.35 -10.11
C SER A 28 10.14 1.51 -9.17
N ILE A 29 9.14 1.33 -8.31
CA ILE A 29 8.61 2.41 -7.46
C ILE A 29 9.46 2.55 -6.21
N SER A 30 10.04 3.73 -6.05
CA SER A 30 10.69 4.14 -4.81
C SER A 30 9.64 4.39 -3.72
N TYR A 31 9.88 3.87 -2.52
CA TYR A 31 9.04 4.11 -1.36
C TYR A 31 9.85 4.22 -0.07
N THR A 32 9.26 4.84 0.95
CA THR A 32 9.77 4.83 2.33
C THR A 32 8.78 4.09 3.22
N GLU A 33 9.22 3.03 3.90
CA GLU A 33 8.40 2.33 4.91
C GLU A 33 8.51 3.06 6.25
N TYR A 34 7.37 3.31 6.88
CA TYR A 34 7.25 3.81 8.24
C TYR A 34 6.87 2.64 9.17
N PRO A 35 7.79 2.15 10.02
CA PRO A 35 7.57 0.90 10.77
C PRO A 35 6.41 0.98 11.77
N LEU A 36 6.18 2.14 12.39
CA LEU A 36 5.18 2.33 13.45
C LEU A 36 3.75 2.07 13.00
N ASN A 37 3.39 2.54 11.81
CA ASN A 37 2.06 2.41 11.23
C ASN A 37 2.05 1.50 9.99
N GLN A 38 3.19 0.88 9.69
CA GLN A 38 3.41 0.01 8.53
C GLN A 38 2.97 0.65 7.21
N THR A 39 3.07 1.97 7.13
CA THR A 39 2.65 2.75 5.97
C THR A 39 3.82 2.90 5.01
N MET A 40 3.55 2.76 3.72
CA MET A 40 4.52 3.00 2.65
C MET A 40 4.21 4.35 2.02
N VAL A 41 5.20 5.23 1.95
CA VAL A 41 5.05 6.55 1.34
C VAL A 41 5.80 6.58 0.01
N ILE A 42 5.06 6.86 -1.06
CA ILE A 42 5.55 6.91 -2.43
C ILE A 42 5.61 8.38 -2.87
N PRO A 43 6.80 8.95 -3.11
CA PRO A 43 6.91 10.26 -3.73
C PRO A 43 6.55 10.18 -5.22
N THR A 44 5.69 11.09 -5.67
CA THR A 44 5.34 11.25 -7.09
C THR A 44 5.45 12.72 -7.49
N SER A 45 5.37 13.01 -8.79
CA SER A 45 5.32 14.38 -9.31
C SER A 45 4.10 15.17 -8.83
N ASP A 46 3.00 14.49 -8.49
CA ASP A 46 1.70 15.09 -8.10
C ASP A 46 1.50 15.15 -6.58
N GLY A 47 2.53 14.77 -5.81
CA GLY A 47 2.52 14.74 -4.34
C GLY A 47 2.92 13.38 -3.78
N LYS A 48 2.66 13.18 -2.48
CA LYS A 48 2.94 11.91 -1.80
C LYS A 48 1.70 11.04 -1.76
N ILE A 49 1.88 9.76 -2.05
CA ILE A 49 0.86 8.72 -1.88
C ILE A 49 1.21 7.91 -0.64
N CYS A 50 0.23 7.68 0.23
CA CYS A 50 0.36 6.75 1.35
C CYS A 50 -0.33 5.44 1.00
N PHE A 51 0.33 4.32 1.24
CA PHE A 51 -0.19 2.99 1.02
C PHE A 51 -0.18 2.18 2.32
N TYR A 52 -1.30 1.53 2.59
CA TYR A 52 -1.54 0.73 3.78
C TYR A 52 -1.63 -0.76 3.39
N PRO A 53 -0.49 -1.48 3.35
CA PRO A 53 -0.38 -2.81 2.76
C PRO A 53 -1.14 -3.90 3.52
N THR A 54 -1.50 -3.68 4.79
CA THR A 54 -2.28 -4.65 5.58
C THR A 54 -3.78 -4.54 5.31
N SER A 55 -4.26 -3.34 4.95
CA SER A 55 -5.67 -3.05 4.72
C SER A 55 -6.02 -2.85 3.25
N ASN A 56 -5.05 -2.91 2.33
CA ASN A 56 -5.21 -2.59 0.91
C ASN A 56 -5.90 -1.24 0.69
N LYS A 57 -5.30 -0.18 1.24
CA LYS A 57 -5.80 1.19 1.07
C LYS A 57 -4.71 2.07 0.51
N ILE A 58 -5.12 2.97 -0.39
CA ILE A 58 -4.27 3.99 -0.98
C ILE A 58 -4.87 5.35 -0.64
N GLN A 59 -4.03 6.28 -0.20
CA GLN A 59 -4.41 7.65 0.09
C GLN A 59 -3.59 8.63 -0.74
N HIS A 60 -4.28 9.52 -1.43
CA HIS A 60 -3.67 10.61 -2.19
C HIS A 60 -4.58 11.85 -2.14
N ARG A 61 -4.01 13.02 -1.84
CA ARG A 61 -4.72 14.32 -1.81
C ARG A 61 -6.00 14.32 -0.97
N GLY A 62 -5.93 13.72 0.22
CA GLY A 62 -7.05 13.64 1.16
C GLY A 62 -8.13 12.63 0.79
N ARG A 63 -8.00 11.90 -0.33
CA ARG A 63 -8.90 10.82 -0.73
C ARG A 63 -8.30 9.48 -0.36
N VAL A 64 -9.12 8.59 0.17
CA VAL A 64 -8.76 7.20 0.49
C VAL A 64 -9.61 6.28 -0.38
N PHE A 65 -8.99 5.28 -1.00
CA PHE A 65 -9.66 4.26 -1.79
C PHE A 65 -9.05 2.89 -1.53
N GLU A 66 -9.84 1.85 -1.76
CA GLU A 66 -9.38 0.46 -1.68
C GLU A 66 -8.48 0.16 -2.89
N GLY A 67 -7.39 -0.54 -2.66
CA GLY A 67 -6.45 -0.97 -3.70
C GLY A 67 -5.22 -1.65 -3.11
N ASP A 68 -4.73 -2.66 -3.80
CA ASP A 68 -3.50 -3.37 -3.42
C ASP A 68 -2.26 -2.77 -4.09
N ALA A 69 -1.12 -3.46 -4.00
CA ALA A 69 0.11 -2.99 -4.62
C ALA A 69 0.02 -2.89 -6.16
N GLU A 70 -0.76 -3.73 -6.84
CA GLU A 70 -0.92 -3.64 -8.31
C GLU A 70 -1.68 -2.37 -8.68
N ASP A 71 -2.75 -2.05 -7.94
CA ASP A 71 -3.52 -0.81 -8.11
C ASP A 71 -2.65 0.42 -7.84
N LEU A 72 -1.84 0.38 -6.78
CA LEU A 72 -0.89 1.44 -6.46
C LEU A 72 0.12 1.63 -7.60
N ILE A 73 0.71 0.55 -8.12
CA ILE A 73 1.70 0.62 -9.19
C ILE A 73 1.11 1.27 -10.43
N ARG A 74 -0.07 0.81 -10.87
CA ARG A 74 -0.81 1.40 -12.00
C ARG A 74 -1.07 2.89 -11.75
N TYR A 75 -1.53 3.25 -10.56
CA TYR A 75 -1.88 4.63 -10.21
C TYR A 75 -0.66 5.57 -10.22
N VAL A 76 0.49 5.12 -9.71
CA VAL A 76 1.75 5.89 -9.74
C VAL A 76 2.23 6.08 -11.18
N MET A 77 2.14 5.05 -12.03
CA MET A 77 2.50 5.16 -13.44
C MET A 77 1.62 6.18 -14.17
N GLU A 78 0.30 6.16 -13.93
CA GLU A 78 -0.63 7.14 -14.51
C GLU A 78 -0.32 8.58 -14.08
N ILE A 79 0.04 8.80 -12.81
CA ILE A 79 0.44 10.12 -12.31
C ILE A 79 1.69 10.62 -13.03
N ASN A 80 2.71 9.76 -13.14
CA ASN A 80 3.98 10.15 -13.75
C ASN A 80 3.88 10.40 -15.26
N GLN A 81 2.91 9.81 -15.96
CA GLN A 81 2.63 10.10 -17.38
C GLN A 81 1.92 11.44 -17.61
N ARG A 82 1.29 12.01 -16.59
CA ARG A 82 0.58 13.30 -16.67
C ARG A 82 1.49 14.51 -16.38
N ALA A 83 2.68 14.27 -15.84
CA ALA A 83 3.69 15.29 -15.55
C ALA A 83 4.56 15.57 -16.77
#